data_AF-A0A2K8UB16-F1
#
_entry.id   AF-A0A2K8UB16-F1
#
_cell.length_a   1.000
_cell.length_b   1.000
_cell.length_c   1.000
_cell.angle_alpha   90.00
_cell.angle_beta   90.00
_cell.angle_gamma   90.00
#
_symmetry.space_group_name_H-M   'P 1'
#
loop_
_entity.id
_entity.type
_entity.pdbx_description
1 polymer ?
#
loop_
_entity_poly.entity_id
_entity_poly.type
_entity_poly.pdbx_seq_one_letter_code
_entity_poly.pdbx_strand_id
1 'polypeptide(L)'
;MAKSSQPSRTVRDIKTHAGRADDLHTPHKMYMRLFALETERHRRQQERASAMQRVTNIDARCAEIDREKEQLLTLLGVESIESLADGGPTAAPRALRAVPRPDPRHARARGEVSVQQTETPYYEPVKIRY
;
A
#
# COMPACT_ATOMS: atom_id res chain seq x y z
N MET A 1 17.27 56.97 45.47
CA MET A 1 17.17 55.53 45.14
C MET A 1 16.02 55.35 44.16
N ALA A 2 16.31 55.01 42.90
CA ALA A 2 15.30 54.90 41.86
C ALA A 2 14.51 53.59 42.03
N LYS A 3 13.20 53.71 42.31
CA LYS A 3 12.28 52.57 42.37
C LYS A 3 11.87 52.22 40.95
N SER A 4 12.27 51.06 40.44
CA SER A 4 11.86 50.59 39.12
C SER A 4 10.36 50.27 39.13
N SER A 5 9.56 51.15 38.52
CA SER A 5 8.15 50.87 38.21
C SER A 5 8.10 49.93 37.01
N GLN A 6 8.18 48.62 37.26
CA GLN A 6 7.85 47.63 36.25
C GLN A 6 6.42 47.15 36.50
N PRO A 7 5.56 47.10 35.47
CA PRO A 7 4.17 46.67 35.62
C PRO A 7 4.09 45.22 36.12
N SER A 8 3.06 44.92 36.91
CA SER A 8 2.80 43.58 37.41
C SER A 8 2.60 42.59 36.25
N ARG A 9 3.34 41.47 36.29
CA ARG A 9 3.22 40.38 35.29
C ARG A 9 1.75 39.97 35.14
N THR A 10 1.25 40.00 33.92
CA THR A 10 -0.11 39.59 33.57
C THR A 10 -0.13 38.11 33.18
N VAL A 11 -1.31 37.47 33.14
CA VAL A 11 -1.49 36.08 32.68
C VAL A 11 -0.89 35.84 31.28
N ARG A 12 -0.89 36.85 30.41
CA ARG A 12 -0.24 36.80 29.08
C ARG A 12 1.29 36.69 29.13
N ASP A 13 1.92 37.09 30.23
CA ASP A 13 3.37 36.99 30.45
C ASP A 13 3.78 35.62 31.01
N ILE A 14 2.81 34.79 31.40
CA ILE A 14 3.02 33.41 31.84
C ILE A 14 3.24 32.55 30.59
N LYS A 15 4.52 32.41 30.20
CA LYS A 15 4.92 31.50 29.12
C LYS A 15 4.81 30.07 29.61
N THR A 16 3.81 29.32 29.14
CA THR A 16 3.76 27.87 29.36
C THR A 16 4.72 27.19 28.38
N HIS A 17 5.36 26.08 28.79
CA HIS A 17 6.20 25.27 27.87
C HIS A 17 5.36 24.53 26.81
N ALA A 18 4.03 24.63 26.88
CA ALA A 18 3.11 24.15 25.86
C ALA A 18 3.36 24.90 24.55
N GLY A 19 4.09 24.27 23.63
CA GLY A 19 4.46 24.84 22.33
C GLY A 19 5.95 25.15 22.13
N ARG A 20 6.82 24.91 23.14
CA ARG A 20 8.28 25.02 22.99
C ARG A 20 9.02 23.71 22.81
N ALA A 21 8.38 22.58 23.10
CA ALA A 21 8.99 21.28 22.85
C ALA A 21 8.93 20.99 21.36
N ASP A 22 10.10 20.86 20.73
CA ASP A 22 10.20 20.42 19.35
C ASP A 22 9.55 19.04 19.23
N ASP A 23 8.41 19.03 18.55
CA ASP A 23 7.38 18.01 18.71
C ASP A 23 7.77 16.68 18.02
N LEU A 24 8.89 16.68 17.29
CA LEU A 24 9.45 15.52 16.58
C LEU A 24 10.39 14.65 17.44
N HIS A 25 10.88 15.16 18.56
CA HIS A 25 11.93 14.51 19.36
C HIS A 25 11.44 14.05 20.73
N THR A 26 10.13 14.09 20.98
CA THR A 26 9.56 13.45 22.15
C THR A 26 9.64 11.93 22.00
N PRO A 27 10.27 11.20 22.94
CA PRO A 27 10.51 9.76 22.82
C PRO A 27 9.26 8.95 22.50
N HIS A 28 8.12 9.29 23.11
CA HIS A 28 6.84 8.63 22.84
C HIS A 28 6.44 8.69 21.36
N LYS A 29 6.57 9.85 20.70
CA LYS A 29 6.21 9.99 19.27
C LYS A 29 7.18 9.23 18.38
N MET A 30 8.45 9.14 18.77
CA MET A 30 9.44 8.31 18.05
C MET A 30 9.09 6.83 18.12
N TYR A 31 8.71 6.32 19.30
CA TYR A 31 8.25 4.92 19.44
C TYR A 31 7.00 4.64 18.61
N MET A 32 6.02 5.55 18.60
CA MET A 32 4.82 5.38 17.76
C MET A 32 5.17 5.34 16.27
N ARG A 33 6.09 6.20 15.82
CA ARG A 33 6.56 6.21 14.43
C ARG A 33 7.32 4.92 14.09
N LEU A 34 8.16 4.44 15.00
CA LEU A 34 8.90 3.19 14.82
C LEU A 34 7.93 2.01 14.66
N PHE A 35 6.93 1.90 15.54
CA PHE A 35 5.89 0.88 15.47
C PHE A 35 5.12 0.93 14.14
N ALA A 36 4.75 2.13 13.67
CA ALA A 36 4.08 2.29 12.39
C ALA A 36 4.94 1.81 11.20
N LEU A 37 6.26 2.06 11.24
CA LEU A 37 7.19 1.59 10.21
C LEU A 37 7.39 0.07 10.28
N GLU A 38 7.47 -0.50 11.48
CA GLU A 38 7.61 -1.95 11.67
C GLU A 38 6.40 -2.72 11.15
N THR A 39 5.20 -2.24 11.47
CA THR A 39 3.94 -2.83 11.01
C THR A 39 3.77 -2.71 9.50
N GLU A 40 4.10 -1.57 8.90
CA GLU A 40 4.09 -1.41 7.45
C GLU A 40 5.11 -2.33 6.76
N ARG A 41 6.34 -2.45 7.31
CA ARG A 41 7.33 -3.40 6.79
C ARG A 41 6.81 -4.82 6.83
N HIS A 42 6.20 -5.23 7.95
CA HIS A 42 5.63 -6.56 8.09
C HIS A 42 4.53 -6.84 7.05
N ARG A 43 3.61 -5.88 6.85
CA ARG A 43 2.56 -5.94 5.84
C ARG A 43 3.15 -6.10 4.43
N ARG A 44 4.15 -5.29 4.08
CA ARG A 44 4.86 -5.37 2.78
C ARG A 44 5.55 -6.72 2.57
N GLN A 45 6.10 -7.32 3.62
CA GLN A 45 6.72 -8.63 3.53
C GLN A 45 5.70 -9.73 3.23
N GLN A 46 4.52 -9.68 3.84
CA GLN A 46 3.44 -10.61 3.54
C GLN A 46 2.96 -10.47 2.09
N GLU A 47 2.76 -9.24 1.62
CA GLU A 47 2.41 -8.97 0.22
C GLU A 47 3.48 -9.49 -0.74
N ARG A 48 4.76 -9.27 -0.43
CA ARG A 48 5.89 -9.78 -1.21
C ARG A 48 5.88 -11.30 -1.26
N ALA A 49 5.68 -11.98 -0.14
CA ALA A 49 5.62 -13.44 -0.10
C ALA A 49 4.48 -13.98 -0.98
N SER A 50 3.29 -13.39 -0.87
CA SER A 50 2.14 -13.71 -1.72
C SER A 50 2.43 -13.48 -3.22
N ALA A 51 3.07 -12.36 -3.56
CA ALA A 51 3.44 -12.05 -4.93
C ALA A 51 4.50 -13.03 -5.47
N MET A 52 5.48 -13.38 -4.66
CA MET A 52 6.52 -14.33 -5.04
C MET A 52 5.94 -15.71 -5.32
N GLN A 53 4.95 -16.16 -4.55
CA GLN A 53 4.24 -17.41 -4.84
C GLN A 53 3.57 -17.41 -6.23
N ARG A 54 3.05 -16.25 -6.68
CA ARG A 54 2.49 -16.14 -8.03
C ARG A 54 3.58 -16.23 -9.09
N VAL A 55 4.73 -15.59 -8.86
CA VAL A 55 5.89 -15.67 -9.76
C VAL A 55 6.37 -17.11 -9.88
N THR A 56 6.54 -17.83 -8.77
CA THR A 56 6.98 -19.23 -8.80
C THR A 56 6.02 -20.13 -9.55
N ASN A 57 4.71 -19.88 -9.44
CA ASN A 57 3.70 -20.65 -10.19
C ASN A 57 3.77 -20.37 -11.70
N ILE A 58 4.02 -19.10 -12.08
CA ILE A 58 4.20 -18.71 -13.48
C ILE A 58 5.46 -19.38 -14.03
N ASP A 59 6.58 -19.32 -13.32
CA ASP A 59 7.84 -19.92 -13.73
C ASP A 59 7.70 -21.43 -13.91
N ALA A 60 7.01 -22.10 -12.98
CA ALA A 60 6.70 -23.52 -13.10
C ALA A 60 5.88 -23.82 -14.37
N ARG A 61 4.86 -23.01 -14.67
CA ARG A 61 4.05 -23.20 -15.88
C ARG A 61 4.84 -22.92 -17.16
N CYS A 62 5.74 -21.94 -17.17
CA CYS A 62 6.64 -21.70 -18.29
C CYS A 62 7.54 -22.92 -18.55
N ALA A 63 8.11 -23.50 -17.49
CA ALA A 63 8.94 -24.70 -17.62
C ALA A 63 8.15 -25.92 -18.11
N GLU A 64 6.89 -26.09 -17.70
CA GLU A 64 6.00 -27.11 -18.25
C GLU A 64 5.74 -26.89 -19.74
N ILE A 65 5.42 -25.66 -20.14
CA ILE A 65 5.18 -25.30 -21.55
C ILE A 65 6.41 -25.59 -22.40
N ASP A 66 7.61 -25.28 -21.92
CA ASP A 66 8.84 -25.56 -22.69
C ASP A 66 9.09 -27.07 -22.85
N ARG A 67 8.80 -27.88 -21.83
CA ARG A 67 8.82 -29.35 -21.96
C ARG A 67 7.76 -29.86 -22.94
N GLU A 68 6.53 -29.35 -22.86
CA GLU A 68 5.46 -29.69 -23.79
C GLU A 68 5.87 -29.34 -25.24
N LYS A 69 6.50 -28.18 -25.45
CA LYS A 69 7.05 -27.77 -26.75
C LYS A 69 8.14 -28.72 -27.24
N GLU A 70 9.11 -29.06 -26.40
CA GLU A 70 10.16 -30.03 -26.76
C GLU A 70 9.57 -31.38 -27.15
N GLN A 71 8.59 -31.89 -26.40
CA GLN A 71 7.89 -33.13 -26.73
C GLN A 71 7.21 -33.04 -28.11
N LEU A 72 6.52 -31.94 -28.40
CA LEU A 72 5.88 -31.74 -29.71
C LEU A 72 6.91 -31.63 -30.85
N LEU A 73 8.02 -30.94 -30.64
CA LEU A 73 9.10 -30.81 -31.62
C LEU A 73 9.75 -32.17 -31.94
N THR A 74 10.00 -32.99 -30.91
CA THR A 74 10.53 -34.35 -31.10
C THR A 74 9.57 -35.24 -31.87
N LEU A 75 8.25 -35.16 -31.60
CA LEU A 75 7.23 -35.89 -32.36
C LEU A 75 7.15 -35.45 -33.84
N LEU A 76 7.41 -34.18 -34.11
CA LEU A 76 7.42 -33.62 -35.47
C LEU A 76 8.73 -33.86 -36.22
N GLY A 77 9.79 -34.32 -35.55
CA GLY A 77 11.12 -34.48 -36.14
C GLY A 77 11.79 -33.15 -36.52
N VAL A 78 11.39 -32.05 -35.87
CA VAL A 78 11.94 -30.70 -36.09
C VAL A 78 12.82 -30.36 -34.90
N GLU A 79 14.11 -30.13 -35.13
CA GLU A 79 15.10 -29.96 -34.04
C GLU A 79 14.97 -28.62 -33.31
N SER A 80 14.49 -27.56 -33.98
CA SER A 80 14.10 -26.31 -33.30
C SER A 80 13.26 -25.43 -34.22
N ILE A 81 12.26 -24.75 -33.66
CA ILE A 81 11.69 -23.55 -34.28
C ILE A 81 12.48 -22.40 -33.67
N GLU A 82 13.39 -21.79 -34.44
CA GLU A 82 14.06 -20.56 -34.02
C GLU A 82 12.99 -19.50 -33.70
N SER A 83 12.78 -19.28 -32.40
CA SER A 83 11.89 -18.27 -31.87
C SER A 83 12.39 -16.91 -32.34
N LEU A 84 11.62 -16.25 -33.20
CA LEU A 84 11.81 -14.84 -33.55
C LEU A 84 12.00 -14.07 -32.24
N ALA A 85 13.22 -13.56 -32.07
CA ALA A 85 13.72 -13.13 -30.78
C ALA A 85 12.80 -12.11 -30.10
N ASP A 86 12.68 -12.34 -28.80
CA ASP A 86 12.10 -11.53 -27.76
C ASP A 86 12.82 -10.16 -27.64
N GLY A 87 12.65 -9.30 -28.65
CA GLY A 87 13.28 -7.99 -28.75
C GLY A 87 12.34 -6.96 -29.36
N GLY A 88 11.53 -6.32 -28.52
CA GLY A 88 10.60 -5.27 -28.95
C GLY A 88 11.29 -4.04 -29.58
N PRO A 89 10.50 -3.18 -30.23
CA PRO A 89 10.32 -1.87 -29.63
C PRO A 89 8.84 -1.60 -29.38
N THR A 90 8.54 -1.20 -28.14
CA THR A 90 7.53 -0.19 -27.79
C THR A 90 6.56 0.20 -28.92
N ALA A 91 5.51 -0.59 -29.13
CA ALA A 91 4.32 -0.06 -29.74
C ALA A 91 3.67 0.87 -28.69
N ALA A 92 3.83 2.18 -28.88
CA ALA A 92 3.12 3.19 -28.11
C ALA A 92 1.64 2.80 -27.96
N PRO A 93 1.01 3.02 -26.80
CA PRO A 93 -0.39 2.67 -26.65
C PRO A 93 -1.18 3.47 -27.68
N ARG A 94 -1.75 2.76 -28.65
CA ARG A 94 -2.74 3.26 -29.59
C ARG A 94 -3.80 3.96 -28.74
N ALA A 95 -3.86 5.29 -28.84
CA ALA A 95 -4.79 6.10 -28.08
C ALA A 95 -6.21 5.54 -28.33
N LEU A 96 -6.72 4.79 -27.36
CA LEU A 96 -8.14 4.48 -27.30
C LEU A 96 -8.82 5.84 -27.19
N ARG A 97 -9.56 6.21 -28.24
CA ARG A 97 -10.39 7.41 -28.32
C ARG A 97 -10.96 7.71 -26.94
N ALA A 98 -10.57 8.86 -26.38
CA ALA A 98 -11.11 9.33 -25.12
C ALA A 98 -12.64 9.39 -25.25
N VAL A 99 -13.33 8.48 -24.57
CA VAL A 99 -14.76 8.65 -24.28
C VAL A 99 -14.85 9.91 -23.40
N PRO A 100 -15.62 10.95 -23.78
CA PRO A 100 -15.73 12.14 -22.95
C PRO A 100 -16.31 11.73 -21.59
N ARG A 101 -15.58 12.08 -20.53
CA ARG A 101 -16.06 11.91 -19.15
C ARG A 101 -17.40 12.67 -19.01
N PRO A 102 -18.48 12.04 -18.54
CA PRO A 102 -19.71 12.76 -18.25
C PRO A 102 -19.47 13.76 -17.11
N ASP A 103 -19.97 14.99 -17.29
CA ASP A 103 -19.87 16.11 -16.37
C ASP A 103 -20.48 15.75 -14.99
N PRO A 104 -19.74 15.88 -13.87
CA PRO A 104 -20.22 15.52 -12.53
C PRO A 104 -21.40 16.38 -12.04
N ARG A 105 -21.82 17.40 -12.79
CA ARG A 105 -22.91 18.31 -12.38
C ARG A 105 -24.33 17.78 -12.68
N HIS A 106 -24.47 16.70 -13.45
CA HIS A 106 -25.80 16.18 -13.84
C HIS A 106 -26.12 14.75 -13.38
N ALA A 107 -25.24 14.07 -12.63
CA ALA A 107 -25.52 12.75 -12.08
C ALA A 107 -26.24 12.84 -10.71
N ARG A 108 -27.45 13.40 -10.68
CA ARG A 108 -28.40 13.17 -9.58
C ARG A 108 -29.60 12.40 -10.11
N ALA A 109 -29.53 11.08 -10.00
CA ALA A 109 -30.72 10.24 -9.96
C ALA A 109 -30.46 9.04 -9.03
N ARG A 110 -31.42 8.88 -8.12
CA ARG A 110 -31.52 7.97 -6.98
C ARG A 110 -31.09 6.54 -7.28
N GLY A 111 -30.35 5.94 -6.35
CA GLY A 111 -30.12 4.50 -6.25
C GLY A 111 -29.71 4.17 -4.81
N GLU A 112 -30.40 3.20 -4.23
CA GLU A 112 -30.52 2.91 -2.81
C GLU A 112 -29.22 2.44 -2.15
N VAL A 113 -28.95 2.92 -0.93
CA VAL A 113 -27.84 2.45 -0.11
C VAL A 113 -28.26 1.16 0.58
N SER A 114 -27.91 0.02 -0.01
CA SER A 114 -27.92 -1.27 0.67
C SER A 114 -26.74 -1.33 1.64
N VAL A 115 -27.03 -1.14 2.94
CA VAL A 115 -26.07 -1.36 4.02
C VAL A 115 -25.98 -2.88 4.25
N GLN A 116 -24.99 -3.53 3.68
CA GLN A 116 -24.65 -4.90 4.08
C GLN A 116 -23.92 -4.82 5.43
N GLN A 117 -24.59 -5.33 6.48
CA GLN A 117 -24.00 -5.55 7.79
C GLN A 117 -22.91 -6.62 7.65
N THR A 118 -21.63 -6.21 7.72
CA THR A 118 -20.54 -7.16 7.93
C THR A 118 -20.49 -7.48 9.42
N GLU A 119 -20.87 -8.70 9.77
CA GLU A 119 -20.76 -9.24 11.12
C GLU A 119 -19.31 -9.17 11.61
N THR A 120 -19.09 -8.45 12.71
CA THR A 120 -17.81 -8.42 13.42
C THR A 120 -17.62 -9.74 14.18
N PRO A 121 -16.50 -10.47 14.02
CA PRO A 121 -16.26 -11.67 14.80
C PRO A 121 -16.03 -11.29 16.28
N TYR A 122 -16.87 -11.82 17.16
CA TYR A 122 -16.81 -11.63 18.60
C TYR A 122 -15.55 -12.31 19.15
N TYR A 123 -14.58 -11.55 19.63
CA TYR A 123 -13.40 -12.10 20.30
C TYR A 123 -13.77 -12.49 21.74
N GLU A 124 -13.62 -13.77 22.09
CA GLU A 124 -13.72 -14.22 23.47
C GLU A 124 -12.56 -13.67 24.33
N PRO A 125 -12.83 -13.13 25.53
CA PRO A 125 -11.77 -12.67 26.41
C PRO A 125 -11.01 -13.86 27.03
N VAL A 126 -9.69 -13.87 26.82
CA VAL A 126 -8.77 -14.86 27.42
C VAL A 126 -8.74 -14.65 28.94
N LYS A 127 -9.23 -15.64 29.69
CA LYS A 127 -9.23 -15.63 31.16
C LYS A 127 -7.81 -15.86 31.69
N ILE A 128 -7.13 -14.79 32.07
CA ILE A 128 -5.86 -14.88 32.81
C ILE A 128 -6.21 -15.29 34.24
N ARG A 129 -5.72 -16.46 34.69
CA ARG A 129 -5.80 -16.88 36.09
C ARG A 129 -4.57 -16.35 36.82
N TYR A 130 -4.81 -15.65 37.94
CA TYR A 130 -3.79 -15.29 38.91
C TYR A 130 -3.41 -16.50 39.77
#